data_AF-A0A7R8UA70-F1
#
_entry.id   AF-A0A7R8UA70-F1
#
_cell.length_a   1.000
_cell.length_b   1.000
_cell.length_c   1.000
_cell.angle_alpha   90.00
_cell.angle_beta   90.00
_cell.angle_gamma   90.00
#
_symmetry.space_group_name_H-M   'P 1'
#
loop_
_entity.id
_entity.type
_entity.pdbx_description
1 polymer ?
#
loop_
_entity_poly.entity_id
_entity_poly.type
_entity_poly.pdbx_seq_one_letter_code
_entity_poly.pdbx_strand_id
1 'polypeptide(L)' 'MLTTNDAKINIPRFTKKSWLAFPALRGAYKHVQLRVEFRPESFDGIILLTGERDDLTGDFMALLIHQGFIEFW' A
#
# COMPACT_ATOMS: atom_id res chain seq x y z
N MET A 1 -14.52 -20.22 -19.57
CA MET A 1 -13.05 -20.16 -19.68
C MET A 1 -12.66 -18.69 -19.78
N LEU A 2 -12.25 -18.08 -18.67
CA LEU A 2 -11.62 -16.76 -18.69
C LEU A 2 -10.12 -17.03 -18.67
N THR A 3 -9.42 -16.59 -19.71
CA THR A 3 -7.98 -16.75 -19.84
C THR A 3 -7.30 -15.90 -18.76
N THR A 4 -6.75 -16.55 -17.74
CA THR A 4 -5.81 -15.93 -16.83
C THR A 4 -4.61 -15.51 -17.68
N ASN A 5 -4.52 -14.21 -17.97
CA ASN A 5 -3.31 -13.64 -18.53
C ASN A 5 -2.21 -13.96 -17.50
N ASP A 6 -1.21 -14.74 -17.86
CA ASP A 6 -0.06 -15.09 -17.02
C ASP A 6 0.80 -13.83 -16.78
N ALA A 7 0.24 -12.85 -16.08
CA ALA A 7 0.97 -11.74 -15.53
C ALA A 7 2.01 -12.35 -14.60
N LYS A 8 3.28 -12.30 -15.00
CA LYS A 8 4.40 -12.77 -14.20
C LYS A 8 4.33 -12.09 -12.82
N ILE A 9 3.80 -12.80 -11.82
CA ILE A 9 3.64 -12.27 -10.46
C ILE A 9 5.03 -12.22 -9.84
N ASN A 10 5.70 -11.08 -10.01
CA ASN A 10 6.89 -10.78 -9.25
C ASN A 10 6.44 -10.27 -7.88
N ILE A 11 6.70 -11.03 -6.83
CA ILE A 11 6.49 -10.57 -5.45
C ILE A 11 7.63 -9.58 -5.14
N PRO A 12 7.35 -8.27 -5.04
CA PRO A 12 8.40 -7.29 -4.80
C PRO A 12 8.94 -7.46 -3.38
N ARG A 13 10.27 -7.40 -3.24
CA ARG A 13 10.92 -7.23 -1.95
C ARG A 13 11.35 -5.78 -1.80
N PHE A 14 10.88 -5.14 -0.74
CA PHE A 14 11.20 -3.74 -0.47
C PHE A 14 12.41 -3.62 0.46
N THR A 15 13.19 -2.57 0.23
CA THR A 15 14.22 -2.07 1.13
C THR A 15 13.80 -0.68 1.62
N LYS A 16 14.59 -0.06 2.52
CA LYS A 16 14.28 1.26 3.11
C LYS A 16 14.05 2.39 2.10
N LYS A 17 14.44 2.24 0.84
CA LYS A 17 14.37 3.29 -0.20
C LYS A 17 13.72 2.78 -1.50
N SER A 18 12.69 1.95 -1.39
CA SER A 18 11.95 1.43 -2.54
C SER A 18 10.46 1.47 -2.28
N TRP A 19 9.69 1.80 -3.31
CA TRP A 19 8.23 1.84 -3.26
C TRP A 19 7.64 1.48 -4.62
N LEU A 20 6.34 1.17 -4.63
CA LEU A 20 5.52 1.12 -5.83
C LEU A 20 4.55 2.29 -5.78
N ALA A 21 4.41 2.99 -6.90
CA ALA A 21 3.39 4.02 -7.08
C ALA A 21 2.30 3.48 -7.99
N PHE A 22 1.05 3.62 -7.56
CA PHE A 22 -0.13 3.22 -8.32
C PHE A 22 -0.88 4.47 -8.81
N PRO A 23 -1.69 4.36 -9.87
CA PRO A 23 -2.59 5.44 -10.26
C PRO A 23 -3.50 5.85 -9.10
N ALA A 24 -3.85 7.14 -9.04
CA ALA A 24 -4.75 7.67 -8.02
C ALA A 24 -6.06 6.88 -7.95
N LEU A 25 -6.49 6.56 -6.73
CA LEU A 25 -7.72 5.81 -6.48
C LEU A 25 -8.92 6.66 -6.91
N ARG A 26 -9.60 6.25 -7.98
CA ARG A 26 -10.82 6.93 -8.44
C ARG A 26 -11.98 6.53 -7.55
N GLY A 27 -12.66 7.50 -6.93
CA GLY A 27 -13.85 7.23 -6.12
C GLY A 27 -13.59 6.74 -4.69
N ALA A 28 -12.33 6.79 -4.23
CA ALA A 28 -11.94 6.38 -2.87
C ALA A 28 -12.70 7.12 -1.75
N TYR A 29 -13.23 8.30 -2.04
CA TYR A 29 -14.03 9.08 -1.10
C TYR A 29 -15.37 8.41 -0.69
N LYS A 30 -15.82 7.34 -1.37
CA LYS A 30 -17.06 6.61 -1.02
C LYS A 30 -16.83 5.29 -0.31
N HIS A 31 -15.84 4.53 -0.77
CA HIS A 31 -15.54 3.20 -0.25
C HIS A 31 -14.12 2.79 -0.63
N VAL A 32 -13.35 2.34 0.35
CA VAL A 32 -11.99 1.82 0.15
C VAL A 32 -11.95 0.39 0.66
N GLN A 33 -11.51 -0.53 -0.19
CA GLN A 33 -11.21 -1.90 0.19
C GLN A 33 -9.75 -2.19 -0.13
N LEU A 34 -8.96 -2.49 0.89
CA LEU A 34 -7.55 -2.84 0.77
C LEU A 34 -7.36 -4.29 1.19
N ARG A 35 -6.68 -5.07 0.34
CA ARG A 35 -6.18 -6.40 0.70
C ARG A 35 -4.70 -6.46 0.38
N VAL A 36 -3.88 -6.70 1.40
CA VAL A 36 -2.43 -6.78 1.29
C VAL A 36 -1.94 -8.05 1.97
N GLU A 37 -0.97 -8.71 1.36
CA GLU A 37 -0.27 -9.86 1.93
C GLU A 37 1.23 -9.59 1.83
N PHE A 38 1.93 -9.65 2.95
CA PHE A 38 3.35 -9.38 3.00
C PHE A 38 4.01 -10.17 4.14
N ARG A 39 5.33 -10.35 4.02
CA ARG A 39 6.18 -10.88 5.09
C ARG A 39 7.07 -9.76 5.61
N PRO A 40 6.86 -9.26 6.83
CA PRO A 40 7.71 -8.20 7.37
C PRO A 40 9.14 -8.71 7.61
N GLU A 41 10.11 -7.93 7.17
CA GLU A 41 11.54 -8.09 7.53
C GLU A 41 11.99 -7.05 8.59
N SER A 42 11.08 -6.17 9.00
CA SER A 42 11.28 -5.10 9.99
C SER A 42 10.01 -4.94 10.82
N PHE A 43 10.16 -4.50 12.08
CA PHE A 43 9.05 -4.18 12.98
C PHE A 43 8.44 -2.80 12.75
N ASP A 44 9.13 -1.97 11.96
CA ASP A 44 8.69 -0.62 11.61
C ASP A 44 8.77 -0.42 10.09
N GLY A 45 7.70 0.14 9.51
CA GLY A 45 7.65 0.43 8.07
C GLY A 45 6.28 0.91 7.57
N ILE A 46 6.28 1.48 6.37
CA ILE A 46 5.07 1.93 5.66
C ILE A 46 4.63 0.82 4.71
N ILE A 47 3.36 0.39 4.80
CA ILE A 47 2.73 -0.57 3.87
C ILE A 47 1.98 0.17 2.76
N LEU A 48 1.18 1.17 3.14
CA LEU A 48 0.43 2.01 2.22
C LEU A 48 0.47 3.46 2.71
N LEU A 49 0.68 4.37 1.78
CA LEU A 49 0.49 5.80 1.99
C LEU A 49 -0.24 6.37 0.77
N THR A 50 -1.34 7.06 1.02
CA THR A 50 -2.10 7.77 -0.01
C THR A 50 -2.69 9.03 0.58
N GLY A 51 -2.82 10.08 -0.22
CA GLY A 51 -3.42 11.33 0.20
C GLY A 51 -3.93 12.14 -0.97
N GLU A 52 -4.64 13.21 -0.65
CA GLU A 52 -5.11 14.20 -1.64
C GLU A 52 -3.94 14.80 -2.42
N ARG A 53 -2.80 15.00 -1.73
CA ARG A 53 -1.62 15.71 -2.25
C ARG A 53 -0.33 15.00 -1.88
N ASP A 54 0.70 15.22 -2.69
CA ASP A 54 2.02 14.59 -2.53
C ASP A 54 2.77 15.08 -1.28
N ASP A 55 2.44 16.27 -0.77
CA ASP A 55 2.98 16.83 0.47
C ASP A 55 2.25 16.34 1.73
N LEU A 56 1.29 15.42 1.57
CA LEU A 56 0.42 14.89 2.62
C LEU A 56 -0.40 15.99 3.32
N THR A 57 -0.61 17.14 2.68
CA THR A 57 -1.58 18.13 3.16
C THR A 57 -2.99 17.76 2.71
N GLY A 58 -3.97 17.96 3.59
CA GLY A 58 -5.35 17.49 3.37
C GLY A 58 -5.58 16.08 3.90
N ASP A 59 -6.56 15.38 3.33
CA ASP A 59 -6.91 14.03 3.77
C ASP A 59 -5.87 13.01 3.30
N PHE A 60 -5.49 12.11 4.20
CA PHE A 60 -4.60 11.00 3.91
C PHE A 60 -5.09 9.71 4.58
N MET A 61 -4.57 8.59 4.11
CA MET A 61 -4.67 7.29 4.78
C MET A 61 -3.29 6.65 4.81
N ALA A 62 -2.93 6.07 5.95
CA ALA A 62 -1.70 5.33 6.11
C ALA A 62 -1.96 3.97 6.76
N LEU A 63 -1.33 2.93 6.20
CA LEU A 63 -1.23 1.61 6.82
C LEU A 63 0.24 1.35 7.12
N LEU A 64 0.54 1.09 8.39
CA LEU A 64 1.90 1.01 8.92
C LEU A 64 2.09 -0.30 9.69
N ILE A 65 3.35 -0.68 9.85
CA ILE A 65 3.79 -1.53 10.95
C ILE A 65 4.57 -0.64 11.91
N HIS A 66 4.21 -0.66 13.19
CA HIS A 66 4.91 0.07 14.23
C HIS A 66 5.08 -0.86 15.44
N GLN A 67 6.32 -1.08 15.85
CA GLN A 67 6.68 -2.02 16.91
C GLN A 67 6.08 -3.44 16.72
N GLY A 68 5.93 -3.87 15.47
CA GLY A 68 5.37 -5.18 15.11
C GLY A 68 3.84 -5.25 15.06
N PHE A 69 3.14 -4.14 15.31
CA PHE A 69 1.69 -4.04 15.24
C PHE A 69 1.24 -3.28 14.00
N ILE A 70 0.09 -3.64 13.47
CA ILE A 70 -0.52 -2.92 12.35
C ILE A 70 -1.24 -1.69 12.88
N GLU A 71 -0.92 -0.53 12.31
CA GLU A 71 -1.61 0.73 12.59
C GLU A 71 -2.26 1.27 11.33
N PHE A 72 -3.47 1.80 11.47
CA PHE A 72 -4.23 2.46 10.41
C PHE A 72 -4.57 3.88 10.86
N TRP A 73 -4.11 4.87 10.09
CA TRP A 73 -4.27 6.30 10.34
C TRP A 73 -5.05 6.95 9.20
#